data_AF-A0A3L6T4C3-F1
#
_entry.id   AF-A0A3L6T4C3-F1
#
_cell.length_a   1.000
_cell.length_b   1.000
_cell.length_c   1.000
_cell.angle_alpha   90.00
_cell.angle_beta   90.00
_cell.angle_gamma   90.00
#
_symmetry.space_group_name_H-M   'P 1'
#
loop_
_entity.id
_entity.type
_entity.pdbx_description
1 polymer ?
#
loop_
_entity_poly.entity_id
_entity_poly.type
_entity_poly.pdbx_seq_one_letter_code
_entity_poly.pdbx_strand_id
1 'polypeptide(L)'
;MCIEQRAAGTYNGAQMTGEGYQAIVNGLLARKGLVYTCLQVKNQIGVLKNTHSFWRYMQAHTGLGRKPDGSIDADSEFWKTNTEWSPPANEDLLDQLFRGYTVDGSTSFVPGDDYGENLEQEEEEEFQATPTSSTT
;
A
#
# COMPACT_ATOMS: atom_id res chain seq x y z
N MET A 1 -11.30 0.21 0.82
CA MET A 1 -10.28 -0.30 1.78
C MET A 1 -9.18 0.72 2.04
N CYS A 2 -8.22 0.99 1.15
CA CYS A 2 -7.16 1.98 1.44
C CYS A 2 -7.70 3.41 1.68
N ILE A 3 -8.75 3.80 0.95
CA ILE A 3 -9.45 5.07 1.19
C ILE A 3 -10.19 5.08 2.54
N GLU A 4 -10.73 3.94 2.97
CA GLU A 4 -11.36 3.81 4.30
C GLU A 4 -10.31 4.02 5.40
N GLN A 5 -9.10 3.47 5.21
CA GLN A 5 -7.98 3.70 6.14
C GLN A 5 -7.50 5.16 6.14
N ARG A 6 -7.61 5.85 5.00
CA ARG A 6 -7.34 7.29 4.93
C ARG A 6 -8.36 8.12 5.71
N ALA A 7 -9.63 7.74 5.66
CA ALA A 7 -10.68 8.36 6.46
C ALA A 7 -10.55 8.03 7.96
N ALA A 8 -10.07 6.83 8.30
CA ALA A 8 -9.83 6.39 9.68
C ALA A 8 -8.55 6.98 10.30
N GLY A 9 -7.70 7.66 9.51
CA GLY A 9 -6.43 8.23 9.98
C GLY A 9 -5.30 7.22 10.14
N THR A 10 -5.54 5.94 9.86
CA THR A 10 -4.53 4.87 9.91
C THR A 10 -3.61 4.86 8.69
N TYR A 11 -3.98 5.59 7.61
CA TYR A 11 -3.13 5.81 6.44
C TYR A 11 -3.07 7.28 6.03
N ASN A 12 -1.88 7.88 5.99
CA ASN A 12 -1.72 9.29 5.61
C ASN A 12 -1.46 9.50 4.10
N GLY A 13 -1.28 8.43 3.32
CA GLY A 13 -0.89 8.47 1.91
C GLY A 13 0.59 8.14 1.66
N ALA A 14 1.40 8.09 2.70
CA ALA A 14 2.81 7.71 2.67
C ALA A 14 3.09 6.47 3.54
N GLN A 15 2.60 6.50 4.79
CA GLN A 15 2.79 5.47 5.79
C GLN A 15 1.43 5.04 6.34
N MET A 16 1.31 3.75 6.61
CA MET A 16 0.14 3.12 7.19
C MET A 16 0.54 2.43 8.49
N THR A 17 -0.32 2.51 9.50
CA THR A 17 -0.10 1.82 10.78
C THR A 17 -0.25 0.31 10.63
N GLY A 18 0.30 -0.46 11.58
CA GLY A 18 0.10 -1.92 11.62
C GLY A 18 -1.38 -2.32 11.63
N GLU A 19 -2.19 -1.62 12.44
CA GLU A 19 -3.65 -1.76 12.47
C GLU A 19 -4.29 -1.52 11.08
N GLY A 20 -3.84 -0.48 10.38
CA GLY A 20 -4.32 -0.18 9.02
C GLY A 20 -4.00 -1.29 8.01
N TYR A 21 -2.80 -1.87 8.08
CA TYR A 21 -2.44 -3.03 7.26
C TYR A 21 -3.34 -4.24 7.58
N GLN A 22 -3.52 -4.55 8.87
CA GLN A 22 -4.34 -5.68 9.29
C GLN A 22 -5.81 -5.51 8.88
N ALA A 23 -6.36 -4.30 8.98
CA ALA A 23 -7.71 -3.98 8.55
C ALA A 23 -7.90 -4.21 7.03
N ILE A 24 -6.88 -3.89 6.22
CA ILE A 24 -6.92 -4.16 4.77
C ILE A 24 -6.84 -5.66 4.48
N VAL A 25 -5.93 -6.39 5.15
CA VAL A 25 -5.81 -7.85 4.99
C VAL A 25 -7.12 -8.55 5.34
N ASN A 26 -7.69 -8.24 6.50
CA ASN A 26 -8.99 -8.79 6.93
C ASN A 26 -10.10 -8.41 5.94
N GLY A 27 -10.11 -7.16 5.46
CA GLY A 27 -11.07 -6.69 4.48
C GLY A 27 -10.96 -7.39 3.11
N LEU A 28 -9.75 -7.69 2.65
CA LEU A 28 -9.49 -8.45 1.42
C LEU A 28 -10.01 -9.88 1.52
N LEU A 29 -9.74 -10.53 2.66
CA LEU A 29 -10.24 -11.87 2.92
C LEU A 29 -11.78 -11.88 2.99
N ALA A 30 -12.37 -11.00 3.80
CA ALA A 30 -13.81 -11.00 4.02
C ALA A 30 -14.63 -10.60 2.78
N ARG A 31 -14.18 -9.59 2.02
CA ARG A 31 -14.96 -9.06 0.88
C ARG A 31 -14.64 -9.74 -0.45
N LYS A 32 -13.40 -10.21 -0.62
CA LYS A 32 -12.92 -10.75 -1.91
C LYS A 32 -12.42 -12.19 -1.83
N GLY A 33 -12.36 -12.79 -0.64
CA GLY A 33 -11.78 -14.12 -0.45
C GLY A 33 -10.28 -14.17 -0.71
N LEU A 34 -9.60 -13.02 -0.73
CA LEU A 34 -8.18 -12.93 -1.09
C LEU A 34 -7.31 -12.93 0.17
N VAL A 35 -6.42 -13.92 0.28
CA VAL A 35 -5.44 -14.01 1.36
C VAL A 35 -4.18 -13.26 0.96
N TYR A 36 -3.85 -12.22 1.72
CA TYR A 36 -2.67 -11.39 1.52
C TYR A 36 -1.91 -11.23 2.84
N THR A 37 -0.59 -11.12 2.77
CA THR A 37 0.24 -10.65 3.89
C THR A 37 0.34 -9.12 3.89
N CYS A 38 0.69 -8.53 5.04
CA CYS A 38 0.93 -7.09 5.14
C CYS A 38 1.99 -6.61 4.13
N LEU A 39 3.04 -7.41 3.90
CA LEU A 39 4.07 -7.11 2.90
C LEU A 39 3.50 -7.10 1.48
N GLN A 40 2.66 -8.07 1.12
CA GLN A 40 2.00 -8.09 -0.19
C GLN A 40 1.08 -6.87 -0.37
N VAL A 41 0.34 -6.48 0.67
CA VAL A 41 -0.47 -5.26 0.65
C VAL A 41 0.39 -4.02 0.44
N LYS A 42 1.52 -3.88 1.16
CA LYS A 42 2.46 -2.77 0.99
C LYS A 42 3.00 -2.70 -0.44
N ASN A 43 3.40 -3.84 -1.01
CA ASN A 43 3.89 -3.91 -2.38
C ASN A 43 2.82 -3.47 -3.38
N GLN A 44 1.57 -3.89 -3.20
CA GLN A 44 0.46 -3.45 -4.05
C GLN A 44 0.19 -1.95 -3.94
N ILE A 45 0.26 -1.37 -2.73
CA ILE A 45 0.14 0.09 -2.56
C ILE A 45 1.29 0.82 -3.27
N GLY A 46 2.51 0.27 -3.22
CA GLY A 46 3.66 0.78 -3.96
C GLY A 46 3.43 0.78 -5.49
N VAL A 47 2.88 -0.31 -6.03
CA VAL A 47 2.50 -0.38 -7.46
C VAL A 47 1.47 0.70 -7.80
N LEU A 48 0.41 0.86 -7.00
CA LEU A 48 -0.62 1.89 -7.22
C LEU A 48 -0.02 3.31 -7.20
N LYS A 49 0.93 3.56 -6.30
CA LYS A 49 1.63 4.84 -6.19
C LYS A 49 2.52 5.13 -7.41
N ASN A 50 3.24 4.13 -7.90
CA ASN A 50 4.07 4.24 -9.10
C ASN A 50 3.21 4.49 -10.34
N THR A 51 2.11 3.73 -10.49
CA THR A 51 1.12 3.92 -11.55
C THR A 51 0.57 5.34 -11.55
N HIS A 52 0.15 5.84 -10.39
CA HIS A 52 -0.38 7.21 -10.26
C HIS A 52 0.68 8.26 -10.62
N SER A 53 1.89 8.12 -10.09
CA SER A 53 3.00 9.05 -10.36
C SER A 53 3.37 9.07 -11.85
N PHE A 54 3.43 7.90 -12.48
CA PHE A 54 3.69 7.79 -13.91
C PHE A 54 2.58 8.42 -14.75
N TRP A 55 1.31 8.19 -14.39
CA TRP A 55 0.16 8.80 -15.05
C TRP A 55 0.22 10.34 -14.98
N ARG A 56 0.51 10.90 -13.79
CA ARG A 56 0.69 12.35 -13.59
C ARG A 56 1.88 12.89 -14.38
N TYR A 57 2.97 12.13 -14.47
CA TYR A 57 4.12 12.48 -15.31
C TYR A 57 3.71 12.58 -16.79
N MET A 58 2.99 11.59 -17.32
CA MET A 58 2.52 11.63 -18.72
C MET A 58 1.60 12.83 -18.98
N GLN A 59 0.69 13.16 -18.05
CA GLN A 59 -0.19 14.34 -18.16
C GLN A 59 0.57 15.67 -18.25
N ALA A 60 1.81 15.74 -17.75
CA ALA A 60 2.64 16.92 -17.80
C ALA A 60 3.58 16.97 -19.03
N HIS A 61 4.00 15.81 -19.55
CA HIS A 61 5.14 15.75 -20.49
C HIS A 61 4.80 15.28 -21.91
N THR A 62 3.58 14.79 -22.18
CA THR A 62 3.20 14.30 -23.52
C THR A 62 2.98 15.41 -24.56
N GLY A 63 2.76 16.66 -24.14
CA GLY A 63 2.56 17.80 -25.05
C GLY A 63 1.26 17.79 -25.86
N LEU A 64 0.39 16.78 -25.67
CA LEU A 64 -0.84 16.56 -26.45
C LEU A 64 -2.04 17.39 -25.98
N GLY A 65 -1.85 18.29 -25.01
CA GLY A 65 -2.97 19.04 -24.42
C GLY A 65 -3.80 18.20 -23.44
N ARG A 66 -4.84 18.82 -22.86
CA ARG A 66 -5.66 18.24 -21.79
C ARG A 66 -7.13 18.45 -22.07
N LYS A 67 -7.92 17.43 -21.81
CA LYS A 67 -9.38 17.53 -21.78
C LYS A 67 -9.84 18.27 -20.50
N PRO A 68 -11.08 18.77 -20.46
CA PRO A 68 -11.62 19.44 -19.28
C PRO A 68 -11.64 18.57 -18.01
N ASP A 69 -11.63 17.24 -18.17
CA ASP A 69 -11.56 16.26 -17.08
C ASP A 69 -10.12 15.99 -16.59
N GLY A 70 -9.10 16.61 -17.21
CA GLY A 70 -7.69 16.44 -16.86
C GLY A 70 -6.98 15.28 -17.58
N SER A 71 -7.70 14.46 -18.34
CA SER A 71 -7.09 13.39 -19.14
C SER A 71 -6.29 13.95 -20.32
N ILE A 72 -5.31 13.17 -20.78
CA ILE A 72 -4.48 13.54 -21.94
C ILE A 72 -5.36 13.51 -23.19
N ASP A 73 -5.35 14.59 -23.97
CA ASP A 73 -6.11 14.68 -25.22
C ASP A 73 -5.38 13.96 -26.36
N ALA A 74 -5.35 12.63 -26.24
CA ALA A 74 -4.71 11.74 -27.19
C ALA A 74 -5.73 10.79 -27.82
N ASP A 75 -5.59 10.55 -29.12
CA ASP A 75 -6.42 9.61 -29.86
C ASP A 75 -6.05 8.15 -29.53
N SER A 76 -6.90 7.20 -29.94
CA SER A 76 -6.68 5.78 -29.67
C SER A 76 -5.44 5.22 -30.36
N GLU A 77 -4.98 5.82 -31.46
CA GLU A 77 -3.78 5.38 -32.16
C GLU A 77 -2.52 5.78 -31.39
N PHE A 78 -2.46 6.99 -30.84
CA PHE A 78 -1.37 7.43 -29.98
C PHE A 78 -1.13 6.44 -28.83
N TRP A 79 -2.18 6.03 -28.13
CA TRP A 79 -2.04 5.06 -27.04
C TRP A 79 -1.52 3.73 -27.55
N LYS A 80 -2.07 3.18 -28.64
CA LYS A 80 -1.63 1.88 -29.20
C LYS A 80 -0.18 1.89 -29.68
N THR A 81 0.29 3.02 -30.21
CA THR A 81 1.62 3.13 -30.81
C THR A 81 2.69 3.54 -29.81
N ASN A 82 2.34 4.36 -28.82
CA ASN A 82 3.32 5.08 -28.01
C ASN A 82 3.40 4.60 -26.55
N THR A 83 2.44 3.79 -26.08
CA THR A 83 2.39 3.33 -24.69
C THR A 83 1.60 2.03 -24.53
N GLU A 84 2.14 1.03 -23.83
CA GLU A 84 1.31 -0.10 -23.36
C GLU A 84 0.33 0.31 -22.24
N TRP A 85 0.42 1.57 -21.79
CA TRP A 85 -0.31 2.09 -20.64
C TRP A 85 -1.57 2.86 -21.05
N SER A 86 -2.72 2.42 -20.53
CA SER A 86 -4.00 3.15 -20.62
C SER A 86 -4.25 3.96 -19.35
N PRO A 87 -5.10 5.01 -19.40
CA PRO A 87 -5.52 5.73 -18.19
C PRO A 87 -6.00 4.74 -17.10
N PRO A 88 -5.55 4.86 -15.84
CA PRO A 88 -6.02 3.99 -14.77
C PRO A 88 -7.53 4.18 -14.58
N ALA A 89 -8.30 3.08 -14.63
CA ALA A 89 -9.76 3.13 -14.50
C ALA A 89 -10.26 3.71 -13.15
N ASN A 90 -9.37 3.80 -12.16
CA ASN A 90 -9.62 4.30 -10.82
C ASN A 90 -8.84 5.58 -10.51
N GLU A 91 -8.61 6.44 -11.51
CA GLU A 91 -7.87 7.71 -11.37
C GLU A 91 -8.38 8.55 -10.20
N ASP A 92 -9.69 8.82 -10.11
CA ASP A 92 -10.27 9.63 -9.02
C ASP A 92 -9.96 9.06 -7.62
N LEU A 93 -9.96 7.73 -7.51
CA LEU A 93 -9.66 7.04 -6.26
C LEU A 93 -8.16 7.10 -5.94
N LEU A 94 -7.29 7.05 -6.95
CA LEU A 94 -5.85 7.22 -6.78
C LEU A 94 -5.50 8.66 -6.41
N ASP A 95 -6.13 9.63 -7.07
CA ASP A 95 -6.03 11.04 -6.72
C ASP A 95 -6.50 11.26 -5.29
N GLN A 96 -7.66 10.73 -4.90
CA GLN A 96 -8.13 10.82 -3.51
C GLN A 96 -7.18 10.14 -2.53
N LEU A 97 -6.57 9.01 -2.90
CA LEU A 97 -5.69 8.25 -2.01
C LEU A 97 -4.32 8.93 -1.80
N PHE A 98 -3.78 9.55 -2.84
CA PHE A 98 -2.46 10.18 -2.84
C PHE A 98 -2.51 11.72 -2.86
N ARG A 99 -3.70 12.33 -2.74
CA ARG A 99 -3.87 13.79 -2.67
C ARG A 99 -3.00 14.41 -1.59
N GLY A 100 -2.29 15.48 -1.93
CA GLY A 100 -1.45 16.22 -0.98
C GLY A 100 -0.15 15.52 -0.60
N TYR A 101 0.13 14.34 -1.18
CA TYR A 101 1.43 13.69 -1.07
C TYR A 101 2.31 14.11 -2.24
N THR A 102 3.41 14.80 -1.95
CA THR A 102 4.49 15.04 -2.90
C THR A 102 5.51 13.91 -2.77
N VAL A 103 5.80 13.20 -3.86
CA VAL A 103 6.90 12.22 -3.91
C VAL A 103 8.22 12.99 -3.80
N ASP A 104 8.76 13.08 -2.59
CA ASP A 104 10.03 13.77 -2.29
C ASP A 104 11.25 12.84 -2.30
N GLY A 105 11.03 11.54 -2.56
CA GLY A 105 12.07 10.51 -2.53
C GLY A 105 12.42 10.00 -1.13
N SER A 106 11.85 10.56 -0.07
CA SER A 106 12.19 10.22 1.33
C SER A 106 11.70 8.85 1.78
N THR A 107 10.81 8.20 1.01
CA THR A 107 10.34 6.84 1.29
C THR A 107 11.09 5.77 0.48
N SER A 108 12.26 6.07 -0.09
CA SER A 108 13.10 5.06 -0.72
C SER A 108 13.46 3.98 0.31
N PHE A 109 13.03 2.77 0.02
CA PHE A 109 13.10 1.55 0.83
C PHE A 109 14.38 1.38 1.66
N VAL A 110 14.22 1.09 2.96
CA VAL A 110 15.26 0.54 3.84
C VAL A 110 14.95 -0.96 4.04
N PRO A 111 15.83 -1.88 3.62
CA PRO A 111 15.71 -3.30 3.94
C PRO A 111 16.01 -3.51 5.43
N GLY A 112 15.08 -4.12 6.19
CA GLY A 112 15.30 -4.53 7.58
C GLY A 112 14.17 -4.30 8.57
N ASP A 113 13.04 -3.73 8.15
CA ASP A 113 12.01 -3.34 9.12
C ASP A 113 10.98 -4.46 9.40
N ASP A 114 11.16 -5.09 10.58
CA ASP A 114 10.28 -6.04 11.27
C ASP A 114 8.92 -5.41 11.65
N TYR A 115 8.08 -5.11 10.67
CA TYR A 115 6.68 -4.77 10.93
C TYR A 115 5.81 -6.02 10.82
N GLY A 116 5.81 -6.83 11.89
CA GLY A 116 4.83 -7.90 12.05
C GLY A 116 5.20 -9.12 12.88
N GLU A 117 6.21 -9.09 13.75
CA GLU A 117 6.40 -10.14 14.76
C GLU A 117 6.02 -9.63 16.15
N ASN A 118 4.72 -9.40 16.34
CA ASN A 118 4.11 -9.49 17.67
C ASN A 118 3.00 -10.54 17.53
N LEU A 119 3.42 -11.80 17.40
CA LEU A 119 2.58 -12.89 17.87
C LEU A 119 2.64 -12.81 19.39
N GLU A 120 1.49 -12.49 19.98
CA GLU A 120 1.21 -12.62 21.41
C GLU A 120 1.77 -13.96 21.93
N GLN A 121 2.77 -13.89 22.79
CA GLN A 121 3.02 -14.87 23.84
C GLN A 121 3.26 -14.10 25.14
N GLU A 122 2.19 -13.50 25.65
CA GLU A 122 2.06 -13.35 27.10
C GLU A 122 1.79 -14.75 27.67
N GLU A 123 2.81 -15.38 28.24
CA GLU A 123 2.59 -16.19 29.44
C GLU A 123 3.78 -15.93 30.38
N GLU A 124 3.48 -15.17 31.42
CA GLU A 124 4.37 -14.76 32.50
C GLU A 124 4.83 -15.96 33.34
N GLU A 125 6.11 -15.87 33.74
CA GLU A 125 6.70 -16.28 35.02
C GLU A 125 6.55 -17.73 35.53
N GLU A 126 7.68 -18.45 35.43
CA GLU A 126 8.49 -18.93 36.55
C GLU A 126 7.78 -19.26 37.89
N PHE A 127 7.52 -20.55 38.15
CA PHE A 127 7.56 -21.19 39.48
C PHE A 127 7.50 -22.72 39.23
N GLN A 128 8.37 -23.63 39.72
CA GLN A 128 9.13 -23.69 40.95
C GLN A 128 10.38 -24.59 40.84
N ALA A 129 11.41 -24.17 41.56
CA ALA A 129 12.36 -24.94 42.37
C ALA A 129 12.68 -26.40 41.99
N THR A 130 13.97 -26.63 41.72
CA THR A 130 14.64 -27.94 41.84
C THR A 130 14.35 -28.63 43.18
N PRO A 131 14.10 -29.95 43.18
CA PRO A 131 14.53 -30.81 44.26
C PRO A 131 15.70 -31.70 43.81
N THR A 132 16.71 -31.68 44.66
CA THR A 132 17.91 -32.53 44.68
C THR A 132 17.57 -33.97 45.07
N SER A 133 18.42 -34.91 44.64
CA SER A 133 18.79 -36.19 45.28
C SER A 133 18.17 -37.52 44.79
N SER A 134 19.12 -38.38 44.35
CA SER A 134 19.36 -39.80 44.68
C SER A 134 18.34 -40.90 44.35
N THR A 135 18.82 -41.95 43.68
CA THR A 135 18.42 -43.39 43.85
C THR A 135 19.48 -44.23 43.13
N THR A 136 20.42 -44.85 43.87
CA THR A 136 20.47 -46.23 44.40
C THR A 136 21.04 -47.24 43.41
#